data_AF-A0A2P2ICQ5-F1
#
_entry.id   AF-A0A2P2ICQ5-F1
#
_cell.length_a   1.000
_cell.length_b   1.000
_cell.length_c   1.000
_cell.angle_alpha   90.00
_cell.angle_beta   90.00
_cell.angle_gamma   90.00
#
_symmetry.space_group_name_H-M   'P 1'
#
loop_
_entity.id
_entity.type
_entity.pdbx_description
1 polymer ?
#
loop_
_entity_poly.entity_id
_entity_poly.type
_entity_poly.pdbx_seq_one_letter_code
_entity_poly.pdbx_strand_id
1 'polypeptide(L)'
;SVMFEVLEYTLEHQLPNFSECWWDHWIMDALVCNGLGIYFGLKTVNHFSMRTYHWRGLWDIPSYRGKLRRILGQFGPYLWIDYDWKPFSSLYRWAGVLAVIAGFLLVELNTFY
;
A
#
# COMPACT_ATOMS: atom_id res chain seq x y z
N SER A 1 3.87 10.97 2.25
CA SER A 1 2.68 10.73 1.37
C SER A 1 2.25 12.08 0.81
N VAL A 2 1.62 12.20 -0.37
CA VAL A 2 1.39 13.53 -0.99
C VAL A 2 0.62 14.52 -0.09
N MET A 3 -0.40 14.06 0.65
CA MET A 3 -1.10 14.95 1.60
C MET A 3 -0.24 15.31 2.82
N PHE A 4 0.67 14.42 3.23
CA PHE A 4 1.59 14.68 4.32
C PHE A 4 2.69 15.66 3.91
N GLU A 5 3.23 15.57 2.69
CA GLU A 5 4.16 16.58 2.13
C GLU A 5 3.53 17.97 2.13
N VAL A 6 2.26 18.08 1.74
CA VAL A 6 1.53 19.36 1.77
C VAL A 6 1.41 19.87 3.20
N LEU A 7 1.21 18.97 4.17
CA LEU A 7 1.09 19.32 5.57
C LEU A 7 2.44 19.82 6.13
N GLU A 8 3.55 19.16 5.81
CA GLU A 8 4.91 19.61 6.15
C GLU A 8 5.20 20.98 5.54
N TYR A 9 4.92 21.17 4.26
CA TYR A 9 5.10 22.45 3.58
C TYR A 9 4.27 23.59 4.21
N THR A 10 3.08 23.28 4.74
CA THR A 10 2.26 24.28 5.46
C THR A 10 2.74 24.56 6.88
N LEU A 11 3.37 23.58 7.54
CA LEU A 11 3.83 23.66 8.94
C LEU A 11 5.33 23.96 9.08
N GLU A 12 6.07 24.13 7.97
CA GLU A 12 7.47 24.53 7.95
C GLU A 12 7.73 25.80 8.79
N HIS A 13 6.76 26.73 8.82
CA HIS A 13 6.86 27.95 9.63
C HIS A 13 6.79 27.69 11.15
N GLN A 14 6.19 26.58 11.58
CA GLN A 14 6.06 26.20 12.98
C GLN A 14 7.22 25.31 13.45
N LEU A 15 7.74 24.43 12.59
CA LEU A 15 8.83 23.51 12.92
C LEU A 15 9.96 23.60 11.88
N PRO A 16 11.18 24.06 12.26
CA PRO A 16 12.31 24.16 11.33
C PRO A 16 12.84 22.81 10.86
N ASN A 17 12.44 21.71 11.51
CA ASN A 17 12.80 20.35 11.10
C ASN A 17 12.15 19.94 9.76
N PHE A 18 11.09 20.64 9.32
CA PHE A 18 10.41 20.38 8.05
C PHE A 18 10.91 21.24 6.88
N SER A 19 11.98 22.03 7.09
CA SER A 19 12.58 22.86 6.03
C SER A 19 13.56 22.04 5.19
N GLU A 20 13.01 21.10 4.43
CA GLU A 20 13.78 20.28 3.50
C GLU A 20 13.80 20.91 2.10
N CYS A 21 14.61 20.34 1.20
CA CYS A 21 14.71 20.87 -0.15
C CYS A 21 13.41 20.58 -0.93
N TRP A 22 12.90 21.56 -1.67
CA TRP A 22 11.69 21.41 -2.50
C TRP A 22 11.70 20.18 -3.43
N TRP A 23 12.88 19.79 -3.93
CA TRP A 23 13.01 18.66 -4.85
C TRP A 23 12.88 17.31 -4.13
N ASP A 24 13.17 17.25 -2.84
CA ASP A 24 13.07 16.04 -2.03
C ASP A 24 11.60 15.65 -1.84
N HIS A 25 10.79 16.60 -1.38
CA HIS A 25 9.33 16.45 -1.21
C HIS A 25 8.61 15.93 -2.47
N TRP A 26 8.88 16.55 -3.63
CA TRP A 26 8.12 16.25 -4.85
C TRP A 26 8.71 15.11 -5.68
N ILE A 27 10.03 15.03 -5.80
CA ILE A 27 10.68 14.07 -6.70
C ILE A 27 10.99 12.79 -5.93
N MET A 28 11.66 12.90 -4.79
CA MET A 28 12.09 11.73 -4.04
C MET A 28 10.89 11.10 -3.32
N ASP A 29 10.13 11.87 -2.55
CA ASP A 29 9.11 11.28 -1.70
C ASP A 29 7.79 11.07 -2.43
N ALA A 30 7.23 12.08 -3.09
CA ALA A 30 5.96 11.92 -3.80
C ALA A 30 6.07 11.01 -5.04
N LEU A 31 7.07 11.20 -5.90
CA LEU A 31 7.16 10.48 -7.19
C LEU A 31 7.87 9.14 -7.05
N VAL A 32 9.06 9.11 -6.42
CA VAL A 32 9.86 7.89 -6.33
C VAL A 32 9.35 6.98 -5.22
N CYS A 33 9.34 7.41 -3.95
CA CYS A 33 8.96 6.54 -2.84
C CYS A 33 7.48 6.14 -2.89
N ASN A 34 6.57 7.12 -2.94
CA ASN A 34 5.13 6.86 -2.95
C ASN A 34 4.66 6.29 -4.30
N GLY A 35 5.09 6.90 -5.42
CA GLY A 35 4.68 6.47 -6.76
C GLY A 35 5.20 5.09 -7.16
N LEU A 36 6.49 4.79 -6.94
CA LEU A 36 7.02 3.45 -7.22
C LEU A 36 6.47 2.42 -6.24
N GLY A 37 6.27 2.78 -4.97
CA GLY A 37 5.65 1.90 -3.97
C GLY A 37 4.27 1.43 -4.42
N ILE A 38 3.41 2.36 -4.88
CA ILE A 38 2.09 2.02 -5.42
C ILE A 38 2.22 1.17 -6.69
N TYR A 39 3.12 1.52 -7.62
CA TYR A 39 3.33 0.75 -8.85
C TYR A 39 3.74 -0.69 -8.56
N PHE A 40 4.73 -0.90 -7.70
CA PHE A 40 5.17 -2.24 -7.30
C PHE A 40 4.10 -2.97 -6.51
N GLY A 41 3.35 -2.28 -5.64
CA GLY A 41 2.20 -2.85 -4.92
C GLY A 41 1.14 -3.39 -5.87
N LEU A 42 0.71 -2.58 -6.83
CA LEU A 42 -0.27 -2.98 -7.85
C LEU A 42 0.24 -4.13 -8.73
N LYS A 43 1.51 -4.09 -9.12
CA LYS A 43 2.14 -5.16 -9.91
C LYS A 43 2.23 -6.47 -9.12
N THR A 44 2.49 -6.38 -7.82
CA THR A 44 2.52 -7.53 -6.90
C THR A 44 1.14 -8.14 -6.74
N VAL A 45 0.11 -7.31 -6.50
CA VAL A 45 -1.28 -7.78 -6.44
C VAL A 45 -1.69 -8.44 -7.76
N ASN A 46 -1.40 -7.83 -8.91
CA ASN A 46 -1.70 -8.42 -10.21
C ASN A 46 -0.92 -9.74 -10.46
N HIS A 47 0.30 -9.86 -9.94
CA HIS A 47 1.07 -11.10 -10.05
C HIS A 47 0.47 -12.25 -9.24
N PHE A 48 -0.08 -11.96 -8.06
CA PHE A 48 -0.66 -12.95 -7.15
C PHE A 48 -2.17 -13.17 -7.35
N SER A 49 -2.87 -12.20 -7.94
CA SER A 49 -4.29 -12.32 -8.25
C SER A 49 -4.50 -13.36 -9.36
N MET A 50 -5.28 -14.39 -9.02
CA MET A 50 -5.72 -15.51 -9.87
C MET A 50 -4.64 -16.51 -10.32
N ARG A 51 -4.26 -17.41 -9.41
CA ARG A 51 -3.95 -18.81 -9.78
C ARG A 51 -4.99 -19.72 -9.12
N THR A 52 -5.85 -20.34 -9.92
CA THR A 52 -6.78 -21.38 -9.44
C THR A 52 -5.99 -22.52 -8.82
N TYR A 53 -6.17 -22.75 -7.52
CA TYR A 53 -5.50 -23.83 -6.79
C TYR A 53 -6.06 -25.19 -7.22
N HIS A 54 -5.26 -25.96 -7.97
CA HIS A 54 -5.56 -27.37 -8.22
C HIS A 54 -5.16 -28.21 -7.01
N TRP A 55 -6.16 -28.72 -6.29
CA TRP A 55 -5.99 -29.67 -5.19
C TRP A 55 -5.56 -31.05 -5.73
N ARG A 56 -4.28 -31.23 -6.04
CA ARG A 56 -3.66 -32.58 -6.22
C ARG A 56 -2.95 -33.00 -4.94
N GLY A 57 -2.75 -34.29 -4.68
CA GLY A 57 -2.01 -34.77 -3.51
C GLY A 57 -0.53 -34.35 -3.55
N LEU A 58 0.12 -34.19 -2.39
CA LEU A 58 1.58 -33.90 -2.32
C LEU A 58 2.42 -35.05 -2.92
N TRP A 59 1.83 -36.24 -2.94
CA TRP A 59 2.37 -37.49 -3.49
C TRP A 59 2.30 -37.55 -5.03
N ASP A 60 1.42 -36.78 -5.68
CA ASP A 60 1.28 -36.71 -7.14
C ASP A 60 2.33 -35.81 -7.82
N ILE A 61 3.21 -35.13 -7.06
CA ILE A 61 4.19 -34.18 -7.60
C ILE A 61 5.57 -34.86 -7.68
N PRO A 62 6.05 -35.22 -8.89
CA PRO A 62 7.31 -35.96 -9.05
C PRO A 62 8.56 -35.09 -8.83
N SER A 63 8.44 -33.76 -8.87
CA SER A 63 9.60 -32.85 -8.76
C SER A 63 9.75 -32.22 -7.37
N TYR A 64 10.99 -32.16 -6.87
CA TYR A 64 11.34 -31.47 -5.62
C TYR A 64 11.02 -29.96 -5.68
N ARG A 65 11.25 -29.31 -6.83
CA ARG A 65 10.88 -27.90 -7.04
C ARG A 65 9.37 -27.68 -6.92
N GLY A 66 8.55 -28.62 -7.39
CA GLY A 66 7.10 -28.57 -7.26
C GLY A 66 6.62 -28.72 -5.81
N LYS A 67 7.28 -29.58 -5.02
CA LYS A 67 7.00 -29.72 -3.58
C LYS A 67 7.34 -28.43 -2.81
N LEU A 68 8.50 -27.83 -3.08
CA LEU A 68 8.93 -26.58 -2.42
C LEU A 68 7.96 -25.43 -2.74
N ARG A 69 7.56 -25.28 -4.01
CA ARG A 69 6.60 -24.24 -4.42
C ARG A 69 5.24 -24.39 -3.73
N ARG A 70 4.80 -25.63 -3.45
CA ARG A 70 3.56 -25.89 -2.71
C ARG A 70 3.69 -25.50 -1.23
N ILE A 71 4.79 -25.87 -0.59
CA ILE A 71 5.05 -25.51 0.81
C ILE A 71 5.03 -23.98 0.95
N LEU A 72 5.73 -23.26 0.05
CA LEU A 72 5.68 -21.80 0.01
C LEU A 72 4.28 -21.25 -0.26
N GLY A 73 3.48 -21.92 -1.10
CA GLY A 73 2.08 -21.57 -1.35
C GLY A 73 1.15 -21.78 -0.16
N GLN A 74 1.47 -22.70 0.76
CA GLN A 74 0.69 -22.92 2.00
C GLN A 74 0.88 -21.79 3.02
N PHE A 75 2.01 -21.08 2.96
CA PHE A 75 2.24 -19.86 3.74
C PHE A 75 1.60 -18.62 3.09
N GLY A 76 1.01 -18.76 1.90
CA GLY A 76 0.22 -17.71 1.28
C GLY A 76 -1.16 -17.57 1.94
N PRO A 77 -1.78 -16.38 1.87
CA PRO A 77 -3.12 -16.20 2.44
C PRO A 77 -4.15 -17.06 1.71
N TYR A 78 -5.11 -17.57 2.47
CA TYR A 78 -6.13 -18.53 2.02
C TYR A 78 -7.02 -17.98 0.89
N LEU A 79 -7.24 -16.67 0.85
CA LEU A 79 -8.06 -16.01 -0.16
C LEU A 79 -7.50 -14.62 -0.46
N TRP A 80 -7.16 -14.37 -1.73
CA TRP A 80 -6.89 -13.03 -2.23
C TRP A 80 -8.21 -12.48 -2.77
N ILE A 81 -8.90 -11.65 -1.98
CA ILE A 81 -10.14 -10.98 -2.39
C ILE A 81 -9.77 -9.64 -3.01
N ASP A 82 -10.23 -9.38 -4.23
CA ASP A 82 -10.16 -8.05 -4.83
C ASP A 82 -11.26 -7.17 -4.21
N TYR A 83 -10.85 -6.12 -3.49
CA TYR A 83 -11.77 -5.15 -2.89
C TYR A 83 -11.93 -3.93 -3.79
N ASP A 84 -13.15 -3.69 -4.26
CA ASP A 84 -13.50 -2.50 -5.03
C ASP A 84 -14.09 -1.42 -4.11
N TRP A 85 -13.24 -0.51 -3.63
CA TRP A 85 -13.59 0.48 -2.60
C TRP A 85 -14.59 1.55 -3.06
N LYS A 86 -14.63 1.83 -4.38
CA LYS A 86 -15.50 2.82 -5.03
C LYS A 86 -15.75 4.10 -4.18
N PRO A 87 -14.70 4.88 -3.89
CA PRO A 87 -14.77 6.00 -2.94
C PRO A 87 -15.75 7.09 -3.35
N PHE A 88 -15.97 7.30 -4.67
CA PHE A 88 -16.86 8.34 -5.20
C PHE A 88 -18.31 7.87 -5.42
N SER A 89 -18.66 6.62 -5.10
CA SER A 89 -20.02 6.11 -5.36
C SER A 89 -21.09 6.68 -4.43
N SER A 90 -20.73 7.21 -3.26
CA SER A 90 -21.68 7.79 -2.32
C SER A 90 -20.99 8.85 -1.48
N LEU A 91 -21.69 9.95 -1.17
CA LEU A 91 -21.19 11.01 -0.30
C LEU A 91 -20.79 10.49 1.08
N TYR A 92 -21.52 9.51 1.62
CA TYR A 92 -21.19 8.91 2.91
C TYR A 92 -19.87 8.12 2.87
N ARG A 93 -19.63 7.38 1.78
CA ARG A 93 -18.37 6.65 1.59
C ARG A 93 -17.21 7.60 1.38
N TRP A 94 -17.41 8.64 0.59
CA TRP A 94 -16.43 9.68 0.36
C TRP A 94 -16.04 10.38 1.68
N ALA A 95 -17.03 10.79 2.49
CA ALA A 95 -16.79 11.38 3.79
C ALA A 95 -16.10 10.40 4.76
N GLY A 96 -16.46 9.12 4.75
CA GLY A 96 -15.79 8.09 5.55
C GLY A 96 -14.32 7.92 5.17
N VAL A 97 -14.01 7.92 3.87
CA VAL A 97 -12.62 7.87 3.38
C VAL A 97 -11.85 9.12 3.82
N LEU A 98 -12.44 10.31 3.70
CA LEU A 98 -11.82 11.55 4.18
C LEU A 98 -11.55 11.52 5.69
N ALA A 99 -12.50 11.00 6.49
CA ALA A 99 -12.32 10.89 7.94
C ALA A 99 -11.16 9.94 8.30
N VAL A 100 -11.03 8.83 7.58
CA VAL A 100 -9.89 7.90 7.74
C VAL A 100 -8.58 8.59 7.37
N ILE A 101 -8.53 9.30 6.24
CA ILE A 101 -7.33 10.05 5.81
C ILE A 101 -6.95 11.11 6.86
N ALA A 102 -7.91 11.90 7.34
CA ALA A 102 -7.67 12.91 8.37
C ALA A 102 -7.18 12.29 9.68
N GLY A 103 -7.74 11.14 10.08
CA GLY A 103 -7.29 10.41 11.26
C GLY A 103 -5.83 9.95 11.16
N PHE A 104 -5.42 9.40 10.01
CA PHE A 104 -4.02 9.02 9.78
C PHE A 104 -3.09 10.22 9.80
N LEU A 105 -3.44 11.32 9.11
CA LEU A 105 -2.64 12.55 9.10
C LEU A 105 -2.48 13.14 10.51
N LEU A 106 -3.53 13.09 11.34
CA LEU A 106 -3.46 13.55 12.73
C LEU A 106 -2.55 12.69 13.59
N VAL A 107 -2.61 11.37 13.44
CA VAL A 107 -1.72 10.44 14.15
C VAL A 107 -0.28 10.68 13.72
N GLU A 108 -0.01 10.76 12.42
CA GLU A 108 1.33 11.05 11.89
C GLU A 108 1.83 12.40 12.40
N LEU A 109 1.05 13.47 12.29
CA LEU A 109 1.44 14.79 12.80
C LEU A 109 1.69 14.79 14.32
N ASN A 110 0.89 14.04 15.09
CA ASN A 110 1.09 13.91 16.53
C ASN A 110 2.40 13.20 16.89
N THR A 111 2.98 12.38 16.00
CA THR A 111 4.30 11.79 16.26
C THR A 111 5.44 12.81 16.19
N PHE A 112 5.23 13.95 15.51
CA PHE A 112 6.24 15.01 15.36
C PHE A 112 6.12 16.14 16.39
N TYR A 113 4.99 16.20 17.11
CA TYR A 113 4.73 17.15 18.21
C TYR A 113 5.05 16.53 19.57
#